data_AF-A0A098GGV4-F1
#
_entry.id   AF-A0A098GGV4-F1
#
_cell.length_a   1.000
_cell.length_b   1.000
_cell.length_c   1.000
_cell.angle_alpha   90.00
_cell.angle_beta   90.00
_cell.angle_gamma   90.00
#
_symmetry.space_group_name_H-M   'P 1'
#
loop_
_entity.id
_entity.type
_entity.pdbx_description
1 polymer ?
#
loop_
_entity_poly.entity_id
_entity_poly.type
_entity_poly.pdbx_seq_one_letter_code
_entity_poly.pdbx_strand_id
1 'polypeptide(L)'
;MSKLGQVSSKDNIRSSDEAEKKQLGTDLPSSEEELFLLDPYPLLDIDAGLANLGDASILHELLNIMTKQELPTELSEIQAAYTELDWDKIEKLAHKMKSGALYCGTIRLKLACQYLERYRKAGYTKLLNELYFQLIRVANETKQSINNWISTNLESPN
;
A
#
# COMPACT_ATOMS: atom_id res chain seq x y z
N MET A 1 -59.71 48.40 13.66
CA MET A 1 -59.16 48.04 14.98
C MET A 1 -58.09 46.97 14.74
N SER A 2 -56.83 47.37 14.50
CA SER A 2 -55.71 47.40 15.47
C SER A 2 -55.32 45.98 15.93
N LYS A 3 -54.11 45.44 15.62
CA LYS A 3 -52.78 45.99 15.91
C LYS A 3 -51.66 45.32 15.09
N LEU A 4 -50.62 46.11 14.79
CA LEU A 4 -49.26 45.72 14.37
C LEU A 4 -48.38 45.26 15.54
N GLY A 5 -47.29 44.53 15.21
CA GLY A 5 -46.01 44.43 15.96
C GLY A 5 -45.73 43.02 16.51
N GLN A 6 -44.54 42.41 16.47
CA GLN A 6 -43.18 42.86 16.16
C GLN A 6 -42.27 41.64 15.85
N VAL A 7 -41.11 41.97 15.26
CA VAL A 7 -39.95 41.18 14.80
C VAL A 7 -39.24 40.39 15.92
N SER A 8 -38.64 39.23 15.58
CA SER A 8 -37.32 38.86 16.14
C SER A 8 -36.57 37.90 15.21
N SER A 9 -35.53 38.42 14.57
CA SER A 9 -34.43 37.65 13.98
C SER A 9 -33.71 36.84 15.03
N LYS A 10 -33.42 35.56 14.73
CA LYS A 10 -32.19 34.92 15.18
C LYS A 10 -31.65 34.06 14.05
N ASP A 11 -30.70 34.64 13.32
CA ASP A 11 -29.57 33.90 12.78
C ASP A 11 -29.02 32.98 13.86
N ASN A 12 -28.81 31.71 13.54
CA ASN A 12 -27.77 30.94 14.22
C ASN A 12 -26.96 30.17 13.18
N ILE A 13 -25.82 30.79 12.89
CA ILE A 13 -24.70 30.29 12.11
C ILE A 13 -23.85 29.35 13.00
N ARG A 14 -23.31 28.28 12.39
CA ARG A 14 -22.24 27.36 12.86
C ARG A 14 -22.66 26.33 13.93
N SER A 15 -22.23 25.07 13.84
CA SER A 15 -20.91 24.58 13.44
C SER A 15 -21.00 23.50 12.36
N SER A 16 -20.35 23.78 11.24
CA SER A 16 -19.92 22.85 10.21
C SER A 16 -18.50 22.41 10.55
N ASP A 17 -18.31 21.60 11.58
CA ASP A 17 -16.99 21.00 11.93
C ASP A 17 -17.13 19.56 12.44
N GLU A 18 -18.04 18.78 11.86
CA GLU A 18 -17.83 17.33 11.80
C GLU A 18 -17.76 16.99 10.31
N ALA A 19 -16.57 17.15 9.74
CA ALA A 19 -16.24 16.50 8.48
C ALA A 19 -16.46 15.00 8.72
N GLU A 20 -17.60 14.49 8.25
CA GLU A 20 -17.87 13.06 8.16
C GLU A 20 -16.61 12.42 7.60
N LYS A 21 -15.89 11.63 8.42
CA LYS A 21 -14.73 10.85 7.99
C LYS A 21 -15.22 9.85 6.96
N LYS A 22 -15.29 10.29 5.71
CA LYS A 22 -15.67 9.47 4.59
C LYS A 22 -14.55 8.44 4.43
N GLN A 23 -14.85 7.20 4.77
CA GLN A 23 -13.93 6.08 4.63
C GLN A 23 -13.40 6.07 3.18
N LEU A 24 -12.10 5.84 3.00
CA LEU A 24 -11.47 5.82 1.68
C LEU A 24 -11.97 4.67 0.79
N GLY A 25 -12.66 3.68 1.38
CA GLY A 25 -13.27 2.56 0.66
C GLY A 25 -12.70 1.23 1.12
N THR A 26 -13.11 0.17 0.43
CA THR A 26 -12.72 -1.20 0.76
C THR A 26 -11.20 -1.40 0.64
N ASP A 27 -10.62 -2.09 1.63
CA ASP A 27 -9.19 -2.40 1.73
C ASP A 27 -8.26 -1.17 1.82
N LEU A 28 -8.82 -0.01 2.17
CA LEU A 28 -8.08 1.22 2.50
C LEU A 28 -8.28 1.58 3.98
N PRO A 29 -7.31 2.29 4.58
CA PRO A 29 -7.45 2.81 5.93
C PRO A 29 -8.54 3.89 6.02
N SER A 30 -8.78 4.35 7.25
CA SER A 30 -9.86 5.32 7.50
C SER A 30 -9.52 6.73 7.06
N SER A 31 -8.23 7.05 6.88
CA SER A 31 -7.77 8.36 6.43
C SER A 31 -6.57 8.28 5.49
N GLU A 32 -6.31 9.39 4.78
CA GLU A 32 -5.19 9.52 3.86
C GLU A 32 -3.83 9.43 4.58
N GLU A 33 -3.74 9.93 5.81
CA GLU A 33 -2.51 9.90 6.61
C GLU A 33 -2.10 8.47 6.95
N GLU A 34 -3.08 7.61 7.24
CA GLU A 34 -2.85 6.20 7.57
C GLU A 34 -2.30 5.39 6.38
N LEU A 35 -2.44 5.87 5.13
CA LEU A 35 -1.84 5.25 3.94
C LEU A 35 -0.31 5.21 4.01
N PHE A 36 0.30 6.09 4.81
CA PHE A 36 1.75 6.23 4.91
C PHE A 36 2.33 5.63 6.20
N LEU A 37 1.50 5.07 7.07
CA LEU A 37 1.92 4.46 8.34
C LEU A 37 2.28 2.97 8.14
N LEU A 38 3.26 2.71 7.28
CA LEU A 38 3.70 1.35 6.93
C LEU A 38 4.84 0.81 7.80
N ASP A 39 5.57 1.66 8.50
CA ASP A 39 6.75 1.28 9.29
C ASP A 39 6.48 0.22 10.39
N PRO A 40 5.31 0.18 11.05
CA PRO A 40 5.00 -0.87 12.02
C PRO A 40 4.91 -2.28 11.43
N TYR A 41 4.69 -2.42 10.11
CA TYR A 41 4.61 -3.72 9.46
C TYR A 41 5.99 -4.20 9.02
N PRO A 42 6.33 -5.49 9.16
CA PRO A 42 7.64 -5.99 8.76
C PRO A 42 7.81 -6.00 7.24
N LEU A 43 9.04 -5.78 6.78
CA LEU A 43 9.43 -5.95 5.37
C LEU A 43 9.35 -7.43 4.95
N LEU A 44 9.73 -8.32 5.86
CA LEU A 44 9.71 -9.77 5.70
C LEU A 44 9.36 -10.42 7.04
N ASP A 45 8.30 -11.21 7.05
CA ASP A 45 7.86 -12.04 8.15
C ASP A 45 7.99 -13.51 7.76
N ILE A 46 9.05 -14.15 8.27
CA ILE A 46 9.37 -15.53 7.92
C ILE A 46 8.33 -16.50 8.47
N ASP A 47 7.82 -16.25 9.68
CA ASP A 47 6.81 -17.12 10.30
C ASP A 47 5.51 -17.08 9.49
N ALA A 48 5.10 -15.89 9.04
CA ALA A 48 3.96 -15.75 8.14
C ALA A 48 4.20 -16.42 6.78
N GLY A 49 5.41 -16.28 6.22
CA GLY A 49 5.78 -16.95 4.97
C GLY A 49 5.73 -18.48 5.07
N LEU A 50 6.28 -19.04 6.15
CA LEU A 50 6.25 -20.47 6.44
C LEU A 50 4.83 -20.96 6.72
N ALA A 51 4.01 -20.19 7.43
CA ALA A 51 2.61 -20.54 7.67
C ALA A 51 1.79 -20.62 6.37
N ASN A 52 2.11 -19.78 5.38
CA ASN A 52 1.42 -19.77 4.08
C ASN A 52 1.89 -20.90 3.14
N LEU A 53 3.18 -21.22 3.14
CA LEU A 53 3.78 -22.13 2.17
C LEU A 53 4.02 -23.55 2.72
N GLY A 54 4.06 -23.70 4.04
CA GLY A 54 4.26 -24.98 4.74
C GLY A 54 5.67 -25.58 4.65
N ASP A 55 6.55 -25.00 3.84
CA ASP A 55 7.88 -25.54 3.57
C ASP A 55 8.94 -24.42 3.43
N ALA A 56 10.05 -24.57 4.17
CA ALA A 56 11.13 -23.59 4.20
C ALA A 56 11.95 -23.54 2.91
N SER A 57 12.09 -24.68 2.22
CA SER A 57 12.80 -24.73 0.93
C SER A 57 11.99 -24.04 -0.17
N ILE A 58 10.66 -24.22 -0.18
CA ILE A 58 9.75 -23.51 -1.08
C ILE A 58 9.77 -22.01 -0.79
N LEU A 59 9.69 -21.60 0.49
CA LEU A 59 9.80 -20.19 0.85
C LEU A 59 11.13 -19.59 0.35
N HIS A 60 12.25 -20.27 0.57
CA HIS A 60 13.55 -19.80 0.13
C HIS A 60 13.65 -19.70 -1.41
N GLU A 61 13.10 -20.67 -2.15
CA GLU A 61 13.04 -20.65 -3.61
C GLU A 61 12.20 -19.46 -4.12
N LEU A 62 10.99 -19.27 -3.58
CA LEU A 62 10.11 -18.18 -3.99
C LEU A 62 10.69 -16.81 -3.64
N LEU A 63 11.33 -16.66 -2.48
CA LEU A 63 12.04 -15.44 -2.12
C LEU A 63 13.21 -15.14 -3.09
N ASN A 64 13.92 -16.17 -3.56
CA ASN A 64 14.94 -16.01 -4.60
C ASN A 64 14.34 -15.57 -5.94
N ILE A 65 13.24 -16.17 -6.37
CA ILE A 65 12.54 -15.81 -7.62
C ILE A 65 12.07 -14.35 -7.53
N MET A 66 11.45 -13.98 -6.42
CA MET A 66 10.94 -12.63 -6.17
C MET A 66 12.04 -11.58 -6.29
N THR A 67 13.21 -11.78 -5.66
CA THR A 67 14.27 -10.77 -5.65
C THR A 67 15.13 -10.73 -6.91
N LYS A 68 15.30 -11.88 -7.57
CA LYS A 68 16.16 -12.01 -8.76
C LYS A 68 15.43 -11.74 -10.07
N GLN A 69 14.12 -11.95 -10.11
CA GLN A 69 13.34 -11.87 -11.34
C GLN A 69 12.12 -10.95 -11.20
N GLU A 70 11.18 -11.25 -10.31
CA GLU A 70 9.87 -10.57 -10.30
C GLU A 70 9.97 -9.10 -9.93
N LEU A 71 10.50 -8.76 -8.75
CA LEU A 71 10.60 -7.37 -8.30
C LEU A 71 11.42 -6.49 -9.25
N PRO A 72 12.60 -6.89 -9.75
CA PRO A 72 13.32 -6.11 -10.75
C PRO A 72 12.49 -5.80 -12.00
N THR A 73 11.80 -6.81 -12.55
CA THR A 73 10.99 -6.65 -13.75
C THR A 73 9.79 -5.73 -13.49
N GLU A 74 9.04 -5.98 -12.42
CA GLU A 74 7.85 -5.20 -12.09
C GLU A 74 8.19 -3.75 -11.72
N LEU A 75 9.29 -3.51 -10.99
CA LEU A 75 9.76 -2.16 -10.70
C LEU A 75 10.13 -1.40 -11.97
N SER A 76 10.81 -2.05 -12.91
CA SER A 76 11.14 -1.43 -14.20
C SER A 76 9.87 -1.07 -14.97
N GLU A 77 8.87 -1.94 -14.99
CA GLU A 77 7.58 -1.69 -15.68
C GLU A 77 6.80 -0.53 -15.01
N ILE A 78 6.78 -0.47 -13.68
CA ILE A 78 6.11 0.58 -12.90
C ILE A 78 6.79 1.93 -13.13
N GLN A 79 8.13 1.97 -13.11
CA GLN A 79 8.89 3.20 -13.36
C GLN A 79 8.70 3.72 -14.78
N ALA A 80 8.65 2.82 -15.77
CA ALA A 80 8.34 3.19 -17.15
C ALA A 80 6.93 3.80 -17.26
N ALA A 81 5.92 3.15 -16.66
CA ALA A 81 4.55 3.66 -16.64
C ALA A 81 4.44 5.03 -15.93
N TYR A 82 5.21 5.25 -14.86
CA TYR A 82 5.26 6.55 -14.17
C TYR A 82 5.85 7.67 -15.03
N THR A 83 6.85 7.35 -15.86
CA THR A 83 7.42 8.32 -16.82
C THR A 83 6.37 8.78 -17.84
N GLU A 84 5.41 7.91 -18.16
CA GLU A 84 4.29 8.19 -19.06
C GLU A 84 3.04 8.72 -18.33
N LEU A 85 3.08 8.82 -16.99
CA LEU A 85 1.93 9.12 -16.12
C LEU A 85 0.73 8.17 -16.34
N ASP A 86 0.99 6.94 -16.74
CA ASP A 86 -0.02 5.91 -16.99
C ASP A 86 -0.47 5.25 -15.67
N TRP A 87 -1.32 5.95 -14.93
CA TRP A 87 -1.84 5.51 -13.64
C TRP A 87 -2.67 4.23 -13.70
N ASP A 88 -3.34 3.97 -14.82
CA ASP A 88 -4.14 2.76 -15.01
C ASP A 88 -3.24 1.53 -15.18
N LYS A 89 -2.08 1.70 -15.84
CA LYS A 89 -1.04 0.67 -15.91
C LYS A 89 -0.34 0.48 -14.56
N ILE A 90 -0.02 1.56 -13.84
CA ILE A 90 0.57 1.45 -12.49
C ILE A 90 -0.37 0.70 -11.54
N GLU A 91 -1.68 0.96 -11.57
CA GLU A 91 -2.67 0.22 -10.78
C GLU A 91 -2.60 -1.30 -11.07
N LYS A 92 -2.62 -1.68 -12.35
CA LYS A 92 -2.55 -3.09 -12.77
C LYS A 92 -1.24 -3.76 -12.35
N LEU A 93 -0.12 -3.05 -12.48
CA LEU A 93 1.19 -3.55 -12.07
C LEU A 93 1.29 -3.70 -10.55
N ALA A 94 0.76 -2.76 -9.77
CA ALA A 94 0.69 -2.86 -8.32
C ALA A 94 -0.17 -4.07 -7.88
N HIS A 95 -1.30 -4.31 -8.54
CA HIS A 95 -2.14 -5.50 -8.29
C HIS A 95 -1.40 -6.82 -8.57
N LYS A 96 -0.65 -6.87 -9.68
CA LYS A 96 0.19 -8.02 -10.06
C LYS A 96 1.27 -8.28 -8.99
N MET A 97 2.06 -7.25 -8.65
CA MET A 97 3.11 -7.32 -7.63
C MET A 97 2.56 -7.75 -6.25
N LYS A 98 1.38 -7.23 -5.86
CA LYS A 98 0.70 -7.62 -4.62
C LYS A 98 0.40 -9.13 -4.57
N SER A 99 0.02 -9.73 -5.69
CA SER A 99 -0.34 -11.14 -5.78
C SER A 99 0.87 -12.06 -5.54
N GLY A 100 2.06 -11.67 -6.04
CA GLY A 100 3.32 -12.36 -5.74
C GLY A 100 3.78 -12.17 -4.27
N ALA A 101 3.59 -10.96 -3.73
CA ALA A 101 3.93 -10.63 -2.34
C ALA A 101 3.11 -11.40 -1.29
N LEU A 102 1.87 -11.80 -1.62
CA LEU A 102 0.90 -12.33 -0.65
C LEU A 102 1.41 -13.54 0.15
N TYR A 103 2.17 -14.43 -0.47
CA TYR A 103 2.52 -15.73 0.12
C TYR A 103 3.89 -15.75 0.82
N CYS A 104 4.77 -14.79 0.53
CA CYS A 104 6.16 -14.81 1.01
C CYS A 104 6.38 -14.03 2.32
N GLY A 105 5.32 -13.63 3.02
CA GLY A 105 5.45 -12.85 4.26
C GLY A 105 5.93 -11.41 4.07
N THR A 106 5.85 -10.85 2.86
CA THR A 106 6.28 -9.47 2.56
C THR A 106 5.17 -8.46 2.86
N ILE A 107 4.78 -8.39 4.14
CA ILE A 107 3.57 -7.67 4.62
C ILE A 107 3.57 -6.20 4.19
N ARG A 108 4.67 -5.48 4.42
CA ARG A 108 4.76 -4.04 4.07
C ARG A 108 4.60 -3.79 2.57
N LEU A 109 5.21 -4.63 1.74
CA LEU A 109 5.10 -4.55 0.28
C LEU A 109 3.65 -4.77 -0.18
N LYS A 110 2.99 -5.81 0.34
CA LYS A 110 1.58 -6.08 0.06
C LYS A 110 0.71 -4.84 0.33
N LEU A 111 0.90 -4.20 1.49
CA LEU A 111 0.14 -3.00 1.87
C LEU A 111 0.44 -1.82 0.95
N ALA A 112 1.71 -1.56 0.61
CA ALA A 112 2.09 -0.49 -0.30
C ALA A 112 1.42 -0.65 -1.69
N CYS A 113 1.42 -1.88 -2.23
CA CYS A 113 0.72 -2.18 -3.48
C CYS A 113 -0.79 -1.97 -3.36
N GLN A 114 -1.39 -2.52 -2.30
CA GLN A 114 -2.83 -2.43 -2.05
C GLN A 114 -3.30 -0.99 -1.93
N TYR A 115 -2.55 -0.14 -1.22
CA TYR A 115 -2.93 1.25 -1.02
C TYR A 115 -2.89 2.04 -2.32
N LEU A 116 -1.84 1.90 -3.14
CA LEU A 116 -1.81 2.53 -4.46
C LEU A 116 -2.97 2.06 -5.35
N GLU A 117 -3.12 0.74 -5.49
CA GLU A 117 -4.15 0.10 -6.32
C GLU A 117 -5.55 0.57 -5.93
N ARG A 118 -5.90 0.43 -4.63
CA ARG A 118 -7.24 0.70 -4.16
C ARG A 118 -7.55 2.19 -4.14
N TYR A 119 -6.57 3.03 -3.82
CA TYR A 119 -6.74 4.49 -3.83
C TYR A 119 -7.07 4.99 -5.23
N ARG A 120 -6.34 4.51 -6.25
CA ARG A 120 -6.64 4.80 -7.65
C ARG A 120 -8.02 4.26 -8.06
N LYS A 121 -8.31 3.01 -7.74
CA LYS A 121 -9.56 2.32 -8.10
C LYS A 121 -10.80 2.96 -7.46
N ALA A 122 -10.67 3.56 -6.28
CA ALA A 122 -11.71 4.36 -5.63
C ALA A 122 -11.92 5.74 -6.27
N GLY A 123 -11.12 6.09 -7.28
CA GLY A 123 -11.21 7.34 -8.04
C GLY A 123 -10.36 8.47 -7.47
N TYR A 124 -9.58 8.23 -6.42
CA TYR A 124 -8.72 9.26 -5.85
C TYR A 124 -7.42 9.44 -6.65
N THR A 125 -6.97 10.68 -6.75
CA THR A 125 -5.78 11.06 -7.52
C THR A 125 -4.78 11.88 -6.73
N LYS A 126 -5.22 12.52 -5.64
CA LYS A 126 -4.44 13.50 -4.87
C LYS A 126 -3.07 13.00 -4.40
N LEU A 127 -2.97 11.72 -4.05
CA LEU A 127 -1.80 11.13 -3.39
C LEU A 127 -1.08 10.07 -4.24
N LEU A 128 -1.41 9.97 -5.54
CA LEU A 128 -0.86 8.90 -6.38
C LEU A 128 0.66 8.99 -6.53
N ASN A 129 1.22 10.21 -6.58
CA ASN A 129 2.67 10.40 -6.63
C ASN A 129 3.35 9.92 -5.35
N GLU A 130 2.82 10.30 -4.20
CA GLU A 130 3.34 9.93 -2.89
C GLU A 130 3.22 8.41 -2.66
N LEU A 131 2.09 7.82 -3.03
CA LEU A 131 1.87 6.37 -2.98
C LEU A 131 2.81 5.62 -3.94
N TYR A 132 3.08 6.17 -5.12
CA TYR A 132 4.08 5.63 -6.04
C TYR A 132 5.48 5.63 -5.40
N PHE A 133 5.94 6.75 -4.87
CA PHE A 133 7.27 6.80 -4.23
C PHE A 133 7.36 5.89 -3.00
N GLN A 134 6.28 5.77 -2.23
CA GLN A 134 6.17 4.79 -1.16
C GLN A 134 6.33 3.36 -1.68
N LEU A 135 5.62 2.98 -2.74
CA LEU A 135 5.72 1.65 -3.34
C LEU A 135 7.15 1.34 -3.80
N ILE A 136 7.78 2.26 -4.54
CA ILE A 136 9.16 2.08 -5.01
C ILE A 136 10.13 1.92 -3.82
N ARG A 137 10.00 2.75 -2.79
CA ARG A 137 10.83 2.65 -1.58
C ARG A 137 10.65 1.29 -0.90
N VAL A 138 9.41 0.91 -0.58
CA VAL A 138 9.09 -0.32 0.15
C VAL A 138 9.52 -1.56 -0.63
N ALA A 139 9.34 -1.59 -1.95
CA ALA A 139 9.79 -2.71 -2.78
C ALA A 139 11.31 -2.88 -2.76
N ASN A 140 12.07 -1.78 -2.83
CA ASN A 140 13.53 -1.82 -2.72
C ASN A 140 14.00 -2.26 -1.33
N GLU A 141 13.40 -1.73 -0.26
CA GLU A 141 13.67 -2.15 1.12
C GLU A 141 13.35 -3.64 1.33
N THR A 142 12.23 -4.10 0.78
CA THR A 142 11.81 -5.51 0.84
C THR A 142 12.83 -6.41 0.16
N LYS A 143 13.25 -6.05 -1.06
CA LYS A 143 14.31 -6.77 -1.79
C LYS A 143 15.60 -6.85 -0.98
N GLN A 144 16.02 -5.77 -0.34
CA GLN A 144 17.21 -5.76 0.52
C GLN A 144 17.02 -6.66 1.74
N SER A 145 15.88 -6.59 2.42
CA SER A 145 15.54 -7.43 3.57
C SER A 145 15.59 -8.92 3.24
N ILE A 146 15.04 -9.31 2.09
CA ILE A 146 15.06 -10.69 1.61
C ILE A 146 16.49 -11.14 1.29
N ASN A 147 17.25 -10.32 0.58
CA ASN A 147 18.63 -10.66 0.25
C ASN A 147 19.51 -10.82 1.50
N ASN A 148 19.35 -9.94 2.49
CA ASN A 148 20.04 -10.05 3.76
C ASN A 148 19.68 -11.36 4.46
N TRP A 149 18.40 -11.71 4.51
CA TRP A 149 17.95 -12.97 5.10
C TRP A 149 18.53 -14.20 4.37
N ILE A 150 18.50 -14.22 3.03
CA ILE A 150 19.09 -15.31 2.23
C ILE A 150 20.59 -15.42 2.54
N SER A 151 21.34 -14.31 2.53
CA SER A 151 22.78 -14.33 2.81
C SER A 151 23.11 -14.87 4.20
N THR A 152 22.34 -14.50 5.23
CA THR A 152 22.56 -15.02 6.60
C THR A 152 22.21 -16.50 6.74
N ASN A 153 21.28 -17.02 5.95
CA ASN A 153 20.84 -18.43 6.03
C ASN A 153 21.56 -19.37 5.05
N LEU A 154 22.41 -18.84 4.16
CA LEU A 154 23.30 -19.65 3.31
C LEU A 154 24.54 -20.19 4.06
N GLU A 155 24.88 -19.64 5.24
CA GLU A 155 26.05 -20.04 6.03
C GLU A 155 25.80 -21.20 7.01
N SER A 156 24.65 -21.87 6.94
CA SER A 156 24.39 -23.10 7.71
C SER A 156 24.28 -24.31 6.79
N PRO A 157 25.41 -24.87 6.30
CA PRO A 157 25.41 -26.22 5.79
C PRO A 157 25.12 -27.16 6.96
N ASN A 158 24.02 -27.93 6.85
CA ASN A 158 23.83 -29.16 7.61
C ASN A 158 25.02 -30.11 7.40
#